data_AF-A0A9W7EF17-F1
#
_entry.id   AF-A0A9W7EF17-F1
#
_cell.length_a   1.000
_cell.length_b   1.000
_cell.length_c   1.000
_cell.angle_alpha   90.00
_cell.angle_beta   90.00
_cell.angle_gamma   90.00
#
_symmetry.space_group_name_H-M   'P 1'
#
loop_
_entity.id
_entity.type
_entity.pdbx_description
1 polymer ?
#
loop_
_entity_poly.entity_id
_entity_poly.type
_entity_poly.pdbx_seq_one_letter_code
_entity_poly.pdbx_strand_id
1 'polypeptide(L)'
;MAQEPPATHYSTLEGWLGKLTTGTPLLEAEVKLLVAKAREVLIKESNVQPVAGPVTVCGDVHGQWHDLIELYRIGGSTPDTNYLFMGDYVDRGYYSVETVTLLVALKVRYPDRIFILRGNHESRQITQVYGFYDECLRKYGTASVWKYFTDLFDYLPLTALVDNQIFRPSLSLLSKTTVTQKLQSLSQKDTLRGVLNLWTIKTHGATTSVVSTVSGYK
;
A
#
# COMPACT_ATOMS: atom_id res chain seq x y z
N MET A 1 20.99 -15.45 -18.08
CA MET A 1 19.72 -16.14 -17.76
C MET A 1 19.49 -16.00 -16.28
N ALA A 2 18.55 -15.16 -15.86
CA ALA A 2 18.20 -15.03 -14.45
C ALA A 2 17.45 -16.30 -14.03
N GLN A 3 17.98 -17.03 -13.05
CA GLN A 3 17.30 -18.18 -12.46
C GLN A 3 16.06 -17.70 -11.71
N GLU A 4 14.89 -18.16 -12.15
CA GLU A 4 13.64 -17.99 -11.41
C GLU A 4 13.71 -18.73 -10.06
N PRO A 5 13.16 -18.18 -8.98
CA PRO A 5 13.18 -18.82 -7.67
C PRO A 5 12.24 -20.05 -7.63
N PRO A 6 12.49 -21.02 -6.74
CA PRO A 6 11.87 -22.35 -6.78
C PRO A 6 10.35 -22.34 -6.55
N ALA A 7 9.65 -23.18 -7.31
CA ALA A 7 8.20 -23.22 -7.53
C ALA A 7 7.30 -23.62 -6.32
N THR A 8 7.82 -23.78 -5.12
CA THR A 8 7.05 -24.28 -3.96
C THR A 8 6.28 -23.20 -3.19
N HIS A 9 6.63 -21.91 -3.34
CA HIS A 9 5.96 -20.83 -2.63
C HIS A 9 4.77 -20.19 -3.38
N TYR A 10 4.68 -20.38 -4.70
CA TYR A 10 3.68 -19.74 -5.53
C TYR A 10 2.28 -20.33 -5.34
N SER A 11 2.16 -21.65 -5.14
CA SER A 11 0.86 -22.32 -5.03
C SER A 11 0.00 -21.78 -3.87
N THR A 12 0.62 -21.44 -2.75
CA THR A 12 -0.08 -20.87 -1.60
C THR A 12 -0.44 -19.40 -1.81
N LEU A 13 0.47 -18.61 -2.41
CA LEU A 13 0.25 -17.17 -2.62
C LEU A 13 -0.83 -16.90 -3.67
N GLU A 14 -0.86 -17.65 -4.77
CA GLU A 14 -1.92 -17.56 -5.79
C GLU A 14 -3.29 -17.94 -5.19
N GLY A 15 -3.32 -18.96 -4.34
CA GLY A 15 -4.53 -19.34 -3.60
C GLY A 15 -5.02 -18.22 -2.66
N TRP A 16 -4.10 -17.53 -1.98
CA TRP A 16 -4.44 -16.35 -1.17
C TRP A 16 -4.93 -15.18 -2.01
N LEU A 17 -4.30 -14.90 -3.14
CA LEU A 17 -4.74 -13.85 -4.06
C LEU A 17 -6.16 -14.13 -4.57
N GLY A 18 -6.49 -15.39 -4.92
CA GLY A 18 -7.84 -15.77 -5.31
C GLY A 18 -8.89 -15.56 -4.22
N LYS A 19 -8.57 -15.86 -2.95
CA LYS A 19 -9.45 -15.54 -1.81
C LYS A 19 -9.64 -14.02 -1.65
N LEU A 20 -8.55 -13.26 -1.74
CA LEU A 20 -8.56 -11.82 -1.49
C LEU A 20 -9.23 -11.02 -2.63
N THR A 21 -9.14 -11.47 -3.87
CA THR A 21 -9.84 -10.86 -5.02
C THR A 21 -11.35 -11.13 -5.01
N THR A 22 -11.81 -12.10 -4.23
CA THR A 22 -13.26 -12.33 -3.99
C THR A 22 -13.76 -11.68 -2.69
N GLY A 23 -12.88 -10.98 -1.96
CA GLY A 23 -13.23 -10.31 -0.70
C GLY A 23 -13.27 -11.25 0.50
N THR A 24 -12.70 -12.45 0.38
CA THR A 24 -12.60 -13.41 1.48
C THR A 24 -11.34 -13.14 2.30
N PRO A 25 -11.46 -12.83 3.61
CA PRO A 25 -10.29 -12.61 4.46
C PRO A 25 -9.51 -13.92 4.68
N LEU A 26 -8.19 -13.80 4.80
CA LEU A 26 -7.32 -14.93 5.14
C LEU A 26 -7.45 -15.30 6.63
N LEU A 27 -7.10 -16.54 6.99
CA LEU A 27 -7.01 -16.97 8.39
C LEU A 27 -5.85 -16.27 9.12
N GLU A 28 -5.92 -16.15 10.46
CA GLU A 28 -4.86 -15.50 11.26
C GLU A 28 -3.46 -16.08 10.98
N ALA A 29 -3.34 -17.40 10.85
CA ALA A 29 -2.08 -18.07 10.56
C ALA A 29 -1.55 -17.75 9.14
N GLU A 30 -2.45 -17.62 8.16
CA GLU A 30 -2.12 -17.24 6.78
C GLU A 30 -1.65 -15.77 6.75
N VAL A 31 -2.34 -14.87 7.45
CA VAL A 31 -1.94 -13.45 7.58
C VAL A 31 -0.56 -13.34 8.22
N LYS A 32 -0.29 -14.08 9.30
CA LYS A 32 1.02 -14.09 9.96
C LYS A 32 2.14 -14.48 8.99
N LEU A 33 1.91 -15.51 8.17
CA LEU A 33 2.88 -15.99 7.19
C LEU A 33 3.08 -14.97 6.07
N LEU A 34 2.00 -14.37 5.57
CA LEU A 34 2.04 -13.33 4.55
C LEU A 34 2.83 -12.11 5.04
N VAL A 35 2.55 -11.61 6.24
CA VAL A 35 3.25 -10.47 6.85
C VAL A 35 4.74 -10.77 7.02
N ALA A 36 5.10 -11.99 7.43
CA ALA A 36 6.49 -12.39 7.54
C ALA A 36 7.23 -12.32 6.18
N LYS A 37 6.59 -12.82 5.11
CA LYS A 37 7.12 -12.73 3.74
C LYS A 37 7.22 -11.28 3.26
N ALA A 38 6.22 -10.46 3.54
CA ALA A 38 6.22 -9.05 3.18
C ALA A 38 7.35 -8.28 3.86
N ARG A 39 7.62 -8.58 5.14
CA ARG A 39 8.75 -7.98 5.87
C ARG A 39 10.10 -8.29 5.22
N GLU A 40 10.30 -9.52 4.72
CA GLU A 40 11.53 -9.90 4.02
C GLU A 40 11.74 -9.14 2.70
N VAL A 41 10.66 -8.72 2.05
CA VAL A 41 10.69 -7.87 0.85
C VAL A 41 10.97 -6.41 1.25
N LEU A 42 10.15 -5.85 2.14
CA LEU A 42 10.19 -4.43 2.50
C LEU A 42 11.48 -4.01 3.21
N ILE A 43 12.12 -4.91 3.98
CA ILE A 43 13.39 -4.59 4.64
C ILE A 43 14.54 -4.29 3.65
N LYS A 44 14.42 -4.75 2.41
CA LYS A 44 15.40 -4.51 1.34
C LYS A 44 15.12 -3.19 0.61
N GLU A 45 13.96 -2.56 0.86
CA GLU A 45 13.54 -1.34 0.20
C GLU A 45 14.09 -0.11 0.91
N SER A 46 14.32 0.94 0.12
CA SER A 46 14.82 2.22 0.62
C SER A 46 13.64 3.08 1.08
N ASN A 47 13.87 3.97 2.06
CA ASN A 47 12.88 4.97 2.47
C ASN A 47 12.45 5.90 1.32
N VAL A 48 13.33 6.05 0.34
CA VAL A 48 13.07 6.71 -0.94
C VAL A 48 13.11 5.62 -2.01
N GLN A 49 11.93 5.12 -2.39
CA GLN A 49 11.82 4.03 -3.34
C GLN A 49 11.91 4.57 -4.78
N PRO A 50 12.93 4.21 -5.58
CA PRO A 50 12.98 4.57 -6.98
C PRO A 50 11.94 3.75 -7.75
N VAL A 51 11.13 4.42 -8.56
CA VAL A 51 10.07 3.79 -9.36
C VAL A 51 10.21 4.26 -10.80
N ALA A 52 10.40 3.31 -11.71
CA ALA A 52 10.49 3.59 -13.14
C ALA A 52 9.09 3.70 -13.76
N GLY A 53 8.89 4.70 -14.63
CA GLY A 53 7.69 4.80 -15.46
C GLY A 53 7.64 3.72 -16.55
N PRO A 54 6.44 3.43 -17.11
CA PRO A 54 5.13 3.99 -16.75
C PRO A 54 4.59 3.39 -15.44
N VAL A 55 3.94 4.22 -14.61
CA VAL A 55 3.35 3.80 -13.33
C VAL A 55 1.99 4.45 -13.08
N THR A 56 1.05 3.65 -12.59
CA THR A 56 -0.24 4.12 -12.11
C THR A 56 -0.13 4.51 -10.64
N VAL A 57 -0.23 5.81 -10.36
CA VAL A 57 -0.25 6.35 -8.99
C VAL A 57 -1.67 6.32 -8.41
N CYS A 58 -1.82 5.71 -7.24
CA CYS A 58 -3.08 5.55 -6.51
C CYS A 58 -2.99 6.29 -5.18
N GLY A 59 -4.01 7.09 -4.87
CA GLY A 59 -4.14 7.77 -3.58
C GLY A 59 -4.79 6.87 -2.52
N ASP A 60 -5.36 7.53 -1.51
CA ASP A 60 -6.00 6.93 -0.34
C ASP A 60 -7.08 5.91 -0.73
N VAL A 61 -7.11 4.77 -0.03
CA VAL A 61 -8.08 3.68 -0.26
C VAL A 61 -9.05 3.54 0.91
N HIS A 62 -8.61 3.75 2.15
CA HIS A 62 -9.45 3.76 3.36
C HIS A 62 -10.43 2.57 3.47
N GLY A 63 -9.93 1.35 3.27
CA GLY A 63 -10.74 0.13 3.39
C GLY A 63 -11.87 0.00 2.36
N GLN A 64 -11.83 0.75 1.25
CA GLN A 64 -12.77 0.65 0.13
C GLN A 64 -12.34 -0.46 -0.85
N TRP A 65 -12.45 -1.71 -0.40
CA TRP A 65 -12.00 -2.88 -1.16
C TRP A 65 -12.63 -2.97 -2.57
N HIS A 66 -13.93 -2.68 -2.70
CA HIS A 66 -14.61 -2.71 -4.00
C HIS A 66 -14.01 -1.72 -5.01
N ASP A 67 -13.66 -0.52 -4.55
CA ASP A 67 -13.03 0.50 -5.39
C ASP A 67 -11.60 0.09 -5.79
N LEU A 68 -10.88 -0.60 -4.90
CA LEU A 68 -9.57 -1.17 -5.20
C LEU A 68 -9.66 -2.23 -6.32
N ILE A 69 -10.67 -3.11 -6.28
CA ILE A 69 -10.88 -4.10 -7.35
C ILE A 69 -11.21 -3.42 -8.68
N GLU A 70 -12.09 -2.41 -8.67
CA GLU A 70 -12.42 -1.68 -9.91
C GLU A 70 -11.21 -0.90 -10.43
N LEU A 71 -10.36 -0.36 -9.54
CA LEU A 71 -9.10 0.27 -9.91
C LEU A 71 -8.19 -0.69 -10.67
N TYR A 72 -8.06 -1.94 -10.23
CA TYR A 72 -7.30 -2.95 -10.97
C TYR A 72 -7.98 -3.34 -12.29
N ARG A 73 -9.31 -3.35 -12.34
CA ARG A 73 -10.08 -3.63 -13.56
C ARG A 73 -9.87 -2.57 -14.63
N ILE A 74 -9.82 -1.30 -14.25
CA ILE A 74 -9.64 -0.15 -15.16
C ILE A 74 -8.15 0.06 -15.47
N GLY A 75 -7.29 0.01 -14.46
CA GLY A 75 -5.86 0.29 -14.59
C GLY A 75 -5.06 -0.83 -15.24
N GLY A 76 -5.59 -2.05 -15.29
CA GLY A 76 -4.94 -3.24 -15.82
C GLY A 76 -4.33 -4.12 -14.73
N SER A 77 -4.29 -5.42 -14.97
CA SER A 77 -3.74 -6.38 -14.01
C SER A 77 -2.20 -6.32 -13.95
N THR A 78 -1.65 -6.58 -12.77
CA THR A 78 -0.24 -6.98 -12.66
C THR A 78 -0.02 -8.35 -13.29
N PRO A 79 1.11 -8.60 -13.99
CA PRO A 79 2.35 -7.80 -13.99
C PRO A 79 2.47 -6.72 -15.08
N ASP A 80 1.48 -6.56 -15.95
CA ASP A 80 1.59 -5.69 -17.14
C ASP A 80 1.62 -4.20 -16.78
N THR A 81 0.98 -3.84 -15.65
CA THR A 81 0.92 -2.46 -15.15
C THR A 81 1.67 -2.32 -13.82
N ASN A 82 2.50 -1.27 -13.71
CA ASN A 82 3.13 -0.90 -12.44
C ASN A 82 2.18 -0.01 -11.62
N TYR A 83 2.16 -0.20 -10.30
CA TYR A 83 1.33 0.59 -9.38
C TYR A 83 2.17 1.21 -8.26
N LEU A 84 1.87 2.46 -7.94
CA LEU A 84 2.39 3.17 -6.77
C LEU A 84 1.22 3.63 -5.90
N PHE A 85 1.08 3.02 -4.73
CA PHE A 85 0.05 3.37 -3.76
C PHE A 85 0.62 4.30 -2.69
N MET A 86 -0.03 5.44 -2.46
CA MET A 86 0.43 6.52 -1.59
C MET A 86 -0.14 6.45 -0.17
N GLY A 87 -0.21 5.25 0.43
CA GLY A 87 -0.65 5.08 1.82
C GLY A 87 -2.16 5.20 2.04
N ASP A 88 -2.55 5.27 3.31
CA ASP A 88 -3.93 5.38 3.78
C ASP A 88 -4.83 4.25 3.26
N TYR A 89 -4.40 3.01 3.51
CA TYR A 89 -5.06 1.78 3.12
C TYR A 89 -6.16 1.37 4.09
N VAL A 90 -5.96 1.69 5.37
CA VAL A 90 -6.79 1.25 6.49
C VAL A 90 -7.63 2.40 7.05
N ASP A 91 -8.55 2.03 7.95
CA ASP A 91 -9.52 2.89 8.63
C ASP A 91 -10.63 3.46 7.72
N ARG A 92 -11.70 3.96 8.36
CA ARG A 92 -12.93 4.53 7.76
C ARG A 92 -13.81 3.56 6.97
N GLY A 93 -13.24 2.62 6.23
CA GLY A 93 -13.95 1.57 5.51
C GLY A 93 -14.22 0.31 6.35
N TYR A 94 -15.15 -0.53 5.89
CA TYR A 94 -15.50 -1.80 6.54
C TYR A 94 -14.61 -2.99 6.11
N TYR A 95 -13.77 -2.79 5.09
CA TYR A 95 -12.95 -3.81 4.45
C TYR A 95 -11.46 -3.45 4.48
N SER A 96 -10.99 -2.83 5.58
CA SER A 96 -9.58 -2.44 5.74
C SER A 96 -8.67 -3.67 5.75
N VAL A 97 -9.09 -4.75 6.43
CA VAL A 97 -8.36 -6.01 6.50
C VAL A 97 -8.16 -6.60 5.10
N GLU A 98 -9.21 -6.71 4.30
CA GLU A 98 -9.14 -7.28 2.95
C GLU A 98 -8.29 -6.40 2.04
N THR A 99 -8.44 -5.07 2.15
CA THR A 99 -7.68 -4.07 1.39
C THR A 99 -6.18 -4.20 1.66
N VAL A 100 -5.75 -4.11 2.91
CA VAL A 100 -4.33 -4.18 3.26
C VAL A 100 -3.74 -5.56 2.99
N THR A 101 -4.49 -6.64 3.23
CA THR A 101 -4.02 -8.00 2.98
C THR A 101 -3.82 -8.24 1.48
N LEU A 102 -4.72 -7.75 0.63
CA LEU A 102 -4.60 -7.83 -0.83
C LEU A 102 -3.37 -7.06 -1.33
N LEU A 103 -3.18 -5.81 -0.89
CA LEU A 103 -2.04 -4.99 -1.29
C LEU A 103 -0.71 -5.64 -0.89
N VAL A 104 -0.62 -6.18 0.33
CA VAL A 104 0.57 -6.87 0.83
C VAL A 104 0.82 -8.17 0.05
N ALA A 105 -0.22 -8.95 -0.25
CA ALA A 105 -0.09 -10.16 -1.08
C ALA A 105 0.42 -9.83 -2.49
N LEU A 106 -0.10 -8.79 -3.12
CA LEU A 106 0.35 -8.31 -4.41
C LEU A 106 1.80 -7.78 -4.35
N LYS A 107 2.17 -7.09 -3.28
CA LYS A 107 3.56 -6.65 -3.05
C LYS A 107 4.53 -7.81 -2.95
N VAL A 108 4.16 -8.87 -2.22
CA VAL A 108 4.99 -10.09 -2.12
C VAL A 108 5.10 -10.80 -3.47
N ARG A 109 4.01 -10.82 -4.24
CA ARG A 109 3.96 -11.51 -5.54
C ARG A 109 4.72 -10.76 -6.63
N TYR A 110 4.64 -9.44 -6.63
CA TYR A 110 5.19 -8.55 -7.65
C TYR A 110 5.97 -7.38 -7.01
N PRO A 111 7.09 -7.67 -6.31
CA PRO A 111 7.83 -6.65 -5.55
C PRO A 111 8.36 -5.51 -6.41
N ASP A 112 8.68 -5.79 -7.68
CA ASP A 112 9.21 -4.80 -8.65
C ASP A 112 8.12 -4.07 -9.43
N ARG A 113 6.83 -4.42 -9.23
CA ARG A 113 5.69 -3.83 -9.96
C ARG A 113 4.72 -3.09 -9.05
N ILE A 114 4.59 -3.53 -7.81
CA ILE A 114 3.72 -2.92 -6.80
C ILE A 114 4.59 -2.18 -5.78
N PHE A 115 4.38 -0.88 -5.65
CA PHE A 115 5.04 -0.05 -4.66
C PHE A 115 3.98 0.47 -3.68
N ILE A 116 4.22 0.28 -2.38
CA ILE A 116 3.32 0.70 -1.31
C ILE A 116 4.10 1.64 -0.38
N LEU A 117 3.53 2.81 -0.09
CA LEU A 117 4.11 3.82 0.79
C LEU A 117 3.34 3.87 2.12
N ARG A 118 3.99 4.41 3.15
CA ARG A 118 3.41 4.56 4.49
C ARG A 118 2.57 5.84 4.63
N GLY A 119 1.25 5.73 4.73
CA GLY A 119 0.37 6.85 5.09
C GLY A 119 0.31 7.10 6.60
N ASN A 120 -0.42 8.14 6.99
CA ASN A 120 -0.59 8.48 8.41
C ASN A 120 -1.52 7.50 9.13
N HIS A 121 -2.44 6.86 8.40
CA HIS A 121 -3.30 5.80 8.91
C HIS A 121 -2.55 4.49 9.19
N GLU A 122 -1.37 4.27 8.60
CA GLU A 122 -0.51 3.12 8.91
C GLU A 122 0.32 3.33 10.20
N SER A 123 -0.35 3.74 11.28
CA SER A 123 0.23 3.96 12.61
C SER A 123 -0.63 3.36 13.73
N ARG A 124 0.03 2.88 14.80
CA ARG A 124 -0.65 2.24 15.95
C ARG A 124 -1.66 3.17 16.63
N GLN A 125 -1.34 4.45 16.70
CA GLN A 125 -2.18 5.47 17.37
C GLN A 125 -3.46 5.75 16.58
N ILE A 126 -3.36 5.85 15.25
CA ILE A 126 -4.51 6.16 14.40
C ILE A 126 -5.41 4.92 14.27
N THR A 127 -4.82 3.76 13.95
CA THR A 127 -5.60 2.50 13.79
C THR A 127 -6.40 2.06 15.02
N GLN A 128 -5.98 2.46 16.23
CA GLN A 128 -6.72 2.21 17.47
C GLN A 128 -7.99 3.05 17.60
N VAL A 129 -8.01 4.25 17.02
CA VAL A 129 -9.10 5.22 17.19
C VAL A 129 -10.04 5.20 15.98
N TYR A 130 -9.53 4.93 14.79
CA TYR A 130 -10.25 5.11 13.52
C TYR A 130 -10.81 3.81 12.90
N GLY A 131 -10.73 2.70 13.62
CA GLY A 131 -11.56 1.50 13.39
C GLY A 131 -10.81 0.25 12.95
N PHE A 132 -9.56 0.33 12.46
CA PHE A 132 -8.84 -0.88 12.04
C PHE A 132 -8.60 -1.88 13.16
N TYR A 133 -8.31 -1.42 14.39
CA TYR A 133 -8.19 -2.28 15.57
C TYR A 133 -9.48 -3.06 15.84
N ASP A 134 -10.62 -2.37 15.87
CA ASP A 134 -11.92 -2.98 16.11
C ASP A 134 -12.33 -3.93 14.99
N GLU A 135 -11.98 -3.60 13.73
CA GLU A 135 -12.21 -4.47 12.58
C GLU A 135 -11.44 -5.79 12.70
N CYS A 136 -10.15 -5.74 13.06
CA CYS A 136 -9.35 -6.93 13.32
C CYS A 136 -9.94 -7.77 14.47
N LEU A 137 -10.31 -7.13 15.58
CA LEU A 137 -10.87 -7.82 16.74
C LEU A 137 -12.19 -8.50 16.39
N ARG A 138 -13.05 -7.85 15.61
CA ARG A 138 -14.34 -8.39 15.18
C ARG A 138 -14.19 -9.56 14.20
N LYS A 139 -13.24 -9.49 13.26
CA LYS A 139 -13.05 -10.52 12.22
C LYS A 139 -12.29 -11.75 12.73
N TYR A 140 -11.33 -11.55 13.63
CA TYR A 140 -10.42 -12.61 14.09
C TYR A 140 -10.61 -13.02 15.54
N GLY A 141 -11.38 -12.27 16.33
CA GLY A 141 -11.56 -12.49 17.76
C GLY A 141 -10.34 -12.12 18.61
N THR A 142 -9.21 -11.77 17.98
CA THR A 142 -7.95 -11.41 18.65
C THR A 142 -7.32 -10.17 18.02
N ALA A 143 -6.51 -9.44 18.78
CA ALA A 143 -5.72 -8.31 18.29
C ALA A 143 -4.39 -8.73 17.63
N SER A 144 -4.15 -10.03 17.43
CA SER A 144 -2.91 -10.56 16.84
C SER A 144 -2.69 -10.03 15.42
N VAL A 145 -3.73 -10.03 14.60
CA VAL A 145 -3.67 -9.56 13.21
C VAL A 145 -3.34 -8.07 13.13
N TRP A 146 -3.98 -7.26 13.98
CA TRP A 146 -3.66 -5.84 14.09
C TRP A 146 -2.19 -5.61 14.46
N LYS A 147 -1.65 -6.39 15.40
CA LYS A 147 -0.24 -6.32 15.77
C LYS A 147 0.68 -6.68 14.60
N TYR A 148 0.39 -7.76 13.86
CA TYR A 148 1.18 -8.15 12.70
C TYR A 148 1.23 -7.04 11.64
N PHE A 149 0.09 -6.42 11.31
CA PHE A 149 0.06 -5.32 10.34
C PHE A 149 0.75 -4.06 10.83
N THR A 150 0.52 -3.66 12.08
CA THR A 150 1.18 -2.46 12.63
C THR A 150 2.70 -2.61 12.75
N ASP A 151 3.20 -3.82 13.01
CA ASP A 151 4.63 -4.13 12.95
C ASP A 151 5.15 -4.09 11.50
N LEU A 152 4.35 -4.50 10.51
CA LEU A 152 4.70 -4.41 9.09
C LEU A 152 4.76 -2.97 8.59
N PHE A 153 3.84 -2.12 9.04
CA PHE A 153 3.74 -0.72 8.64
C PHE A 153 5.00 0.09 8.96
N ASP A 154 5.77 -0.31 9.96
CA ASP A 154 7.03 0.33 10.30
C ASP A 154 8.13 0.10 9.25
N TYR A 155 7.96 -0.86 8.34
CA TYR A 155 8.88 -1.15 7.24
C TYR A 155 8.45 -0.52 5.91
N LEU A 156 7.30 0.14 5.85
CA LEU A 156 6.82 0.75 4.62
C LEU A 156 7.68 1.97 4.24
N PRO A 157 8.12 2.08 2.97
CA PRO A 157 8.81 3.26 2.48
C PRO A 157 8.01 4.54 2.69
N LEU A 158 8.70 5.64 2.99
CA LEU A 158 8.05 6.93 3.26
C LEU A 158 7.74 7.70 1.98
N THR A 159 8.57 7.55 0.95
CA THR A 159 8.48 8.35 -0.28
C THR A 159 8.86 7.53 -1.50
N ALA A 160 8.34 7.90 -2.66
CA ALA A 160 8.78 7.34 -3.95
C ALA A 160 9.36 8.43 -4.84
N LEU A 161 10.35 8.07 -5.67
CA LEU A 161 10.94 8.90 -6.70
C LEU A 161 10.57 8.33 -8.06
N VAL A 162 9.68 9.02 -8.78
CA VAL A 162 9.23 8.65 -10.13
C VAL A 162 9.73 9.72 -11.11
N ASP A 163 10.59 9.37 -12.06
CA ASP A 163 11.12 10.30 -13.08
C ASP A 163 11.61 11.65 -12.50
N ASN A 164 12.42 11.58 -11.43
CA ASN A 164 12.92 12.72 -10.65
C ASN A 164 11.86 13.57 -9.92
N GLN A 165 10.62 13.11 -9.84
CA GLN A 165 9.55 13.71 -9.04
C GLN A 165 9.28 12.89 -7.78
N ILE A 166 9.10 13.58 -6.65
CA ILE A 166 8.91 12.93 -5.35
C ILE A 166 7.44 12.88 -5.00
N PHE A 167 6.98 11.67 -4.69
CA PHE A 167 5.63 11.38 -4.24
C PHE A 167 5.66 11.05 -2.75
N ARG A 168 4.72 11.64 -2.00
CA ARG A 168 4.56 11.42 -0.57
C ARG A 168 3.11 11.08 -0.21
N PRO A 169 2.92 10.12 0.70
CA PRO A 169 1.63 9.82 1.31
C PRO A 169 1.27 10.94 2.30
N SER A 170 0.36 11.83 1.87
CA SER A 170 -0.41 12.75 2.73
C SER A 170 0.37 13.69 3.70
N LEU A 171 1.17 14.63 3.17
CA LEU A 171 1.18 16.04 3.63
C LEU A 171 1.89 16.96 2.62
N SER A 172 1.12 17.90 2.06
CA SER A 172 1.54 18.98 1.14
C SER A 172 2.12 18.53 -0.21
N LEU A 173 1.39 18.90 -1.26
CA LEU A 173 1.95 19.12 -2.59
C LEU A 173 2.94 20.31 -2.48
N LEU A 174 4.14 20.08 -1.96
CA LEU A 174 5.23 21.05 -2.12
C LEU A 174 5.72 20.95 -3.56
N SER A 175 5.12 21.80 -4.39
CA SER A 175 5.69 22.47 -5.57
C SER A 175 7.08 21.95 -5.96
N LYS A 176 7.24 21.29 -7.11
CA LYS A 176 8.54 20.99 -7.77
C LYS A 176 9.78 21.33 -6.93
N THR A 177 10.03 20.59 -5.85
CA THR A 177 11.18 20.87 -4.99
C THR A 177 12.18 19.76 -5.26
N THR A 178 13.25 20.10 -5.97
CA THR A 178 14.47 19.29 -6.04
C THR A 178 14.86 18.94 -4.60
N VAL A 179 14.65 17.68 -4.17
CA VAL A 179 15.01 17.31 -2.80
C VAL A 179 16.52 17.17 -2.70
N THR A 180 17.08 18.08 -1.92
CA THR A 180 18.39 18.02 -1.30
C THR A 180 18.40 16.87 -0.28
N GLN A 181 19.48 16.08 -0.28
CA GLN A 181 20.02 15.02 0.62
C GLN A 181 19.41 14.68 2.00
N LYS A 182 18.44 15.43 2.55
CA LYS A 182 17.95 15.33 3.94
C LYS A 182 16.87 14.26 4.18
N LEU A 183 16.23 13.70 3.14
CA LEU A 183 15.25 12.60 3.30
C LEU A 183 15.92 11.22 3.45
N GLN A 184 17.11 11.04 2.92
CA GLN A 184 17.86 9.78 3.04
C GLN A 184 18.29 9.49 4.49
N SER A 185 18.34 10.51 5.34
CA SER A 185 18.73 10.39 6.75
C SER A 185 17.56 10.21 7.72
N LEU A 186 16.30 10.24 7.25
CA LEU A 186 15.14 10.03 8.12
C LEU A 186 14.99 8.56 8.47
N SER A 187 14.74 8.27 9.75
CA SER A 187 14.44 6.92 10.22
C SER A 187 13.03 6.54 9.80
N GLN A 188 12.80 5.28 9.42
CA GLN A 188 11.45 4.74 9.12
C GLN A 188 10.43 4.92 10.27
N LYS A 189 10.92 5.29 11.46
CA LYS A 189 10.16 5.44 12.71
C LYS A 189 9.58 6.84 12.93
N ASP A 190 9.90 7.84 12.11
CA ASP A 190 9.49 9.22 12.35
C ASP A 190 8.03 9.45 11.90
N THR A 191 7.15 9.75 12.85
CA THR A 191 5.70 9.91 12.63
C THR A 191 5.37 11.29 12.05
N LEU A 192 4.75 11.34 10.87
CA LEU A 192 4.28 12.59 10.25
C LEU A 192 2.92 12.98 10.86
N ARG A 193 2.87 14.10 11.57
CA ARG A 193 1.64 14.66 12.16
C ARG A 193 0.92 15.59 11.17
N GLY A 194 -0.37 15.30 10.90
CA GLY A 194 -1.44 16.29 10.93
C GLY A 194 -1.97 16.89 9.61
N VAL A 195 -3.28 16.66 9.40
CA VAL A 195 -4.28 17.44 8.65
C VAL A 195 -4.52 17.08 7.17
N LEU A 196 -5.70 16.47 6.99
CA LEU A 196 -6.55 16.26 5.82
C LEU A 196 -6.36 17.28 4.67
N ASN A 197 -6.14 16.80 3.44
CA ASN A 197 -6.95 17.14 2.25
C ASN A 197 -6.42 16.43 0.99
N LEU A 198 -7.38 15.93 0.22
CA LEU A 198 -7.32 14.92 -0.83
C LEU A 198 -7.06 15.53 -2.22
N TRP A 199 -5.93 15.26 -2.89
CA TRP A 199 -5.76 15.40 -4.36
C TRP A 199 -4.56 14.58 -4.87
N THR A 200 -4.69 13.90 -6.03
CA THR A 200 -3.57 13.20 -6.71
C THR A 200 -3.51 13.52 -8.20
N ILE A 201 -2.29 13.83 -8.64
CA ILE A 201 -1.83 14.13 -10.00
C ILE A 201 -1.20 12.85 -10.58
N LYS A 202 -1.57 12.41 -11.80
CA LYS A 202 -0.92 11.30 -12.52
C LYS A 202 -0.26 11.75 -13.83
N THR A 203 1.05 11.94 -13.88
CA THR A 203 1.81 12.31 -15.10
C THR A 203 1.87 11.17 -16.13
N HIS A 204 1.42 11.38 -17.38
CA HIS A 204 1.76 10.56 -18.56
C HIS A 204 2.58 11.41 -19.54
N GLY A 205 3.91 11.29 -19.56
CA GLY A 205 4.78 11.92 -20.59
C GLY A 205 4.35 13.33 -21.03
N ALA A 206 4.79 14.36 -20.29
CA ALA A 206 4.30 15.74 -20.39
C ALA A 206 2.79 15.99 -20.16
N THR A 207 1.95 14.96 -20.04
CA THR A 207 0.49 15.11 -19.89
C THR A 207 -0.08 14.25 -18.78
N THR A 208 -0.48 14.88 -17.68
CA THR A 208 -1.04 14.20 -16.52
C THR A 208 -2.51 13.80 -16.72
N SER A 209 -2.84 12.51 -16.70
CA SER A 209 -4.21 11.98 -16.76
C SER A 209 -4.66 11.44 -15.40
N VAL A 210 -5.54 12.20 -14.73
CA VAL A 210 -6.15 11.90 -13.43
C VAL A 210 -7.38 11.02 -13.61
N VAL A 211 -7.49 9.93 -12.84
CA VAL A 211 -8.75 9.18 -12.70
C VAL A 211 -9.14 9.23 -11.23
N SER A 212 -10.21 9.96 -10.94
CA SER A 212 -10.87 10.03 -9.63
C SER A 212 -12.15 9.20 -9.66
N THR A 213 -12.42 8.42 -8.62
CA THR A 213 -13.79 8.04 -8.30
C THR A 213 -14.47 9.24 -7.63
N VAL A 214 -15.41 9.85 -8.35
CA VAL A 214 -16.24 10.93 -7.82
C VAL A 214 -17.28 10.28 -6.90
N SER A 215 -17.12 10.39 -5.58
CA SER A 215 -18.25 10.18 -4.68
C SER A 215 -18.98 11.50 -4.50
N GLY A 216 -20.04 11.68 -5.30
CA GLY A 216 -21.06 12.66 -5.04
C GLY A 216 -21.83 12.24 -3.79
N TYR A 217 -21.77 13.06 -2.75
CA TYR A 217 -22.68 12.97 -1.62
C TYR A 217 -24.12 13.18 -2.12
N LYS A 218 -24.97 12.17 -1.92
CA LYS A 218 -26.37 12.34 -1.57
C LYS A 218 -26.70 11.40 -0.43
#